data_AF-A0A813IDW2-F1
#
_entry.id   AF-A0A813IDW2-F1
#
_cell.length_a   1.000
_cell.length_b   1.000
_cell.length_c   1.000
_cell.angle_alpha   90.00
_cell.angle_beta   90.00
_cell.angle_gamma   90.00
#
_symmetry.space_group_name_H-M   'P 1'
#
loop_
_entity.id
_entity.type
_entity.pdbx_description
1 polymer ?
#
loop_
_entity_poly.entity_id
_entity_poly.type
_entity_poly.pdbx_seq_one_letter_code
_entity_poly.pdbx_strand_id
1 'polypeptide(L)'
;MKDPEVELKLVNASYEADYLAYMMKYDSIHGRYDGTVEVDGDSLVIDGHKVALSHTRDPAEIPFAKYGADYVCESTGVFLTTEKIQAHLKAGAKKVVFSAPAKDESHTIVMGVNQETYKPEMQAVSCASCTTNGLAPMVKAINDAFGIKRGLMTTIHAMTASQPTVDGASKKDWRGGRAASGNIIPSSTGAAKGLCQGDPSNQGQAHWNGLPGAYHRRVRGGSHLRAGEANNLP
;
A
#
# COMPACT_ATOMS: atom_id res chain seq x y z
N MET A 1 -15.62 10.54 1.21
CA MET A 1 -16.66 10.16 0.23
C MET A 1 -17.03 11.34 -0.67
N LYS A 2 -16.02 12.04 -1.19
CA LYS A 2 -16.22 13.23 -2.02
C LYS A 2 -16.13 12.94 -3.51
N ASP A 3 -15.70 11.72 -3.85
CA ASP A 3 -15.63 11.24 -5.21
C ASP A 3 -17.00 10.64 -5.59
N PRO A 4 -17.72 11.20 -6.56
CA PRO A 4 -19.04 10.70 -6.96
C PRO A 4 -18.98 9.35 -7.71
N GLU A 5 -17.79 8.92 -8.14
CA GLU A 5 -17.63 7.66 -8.88
C GLU A 5 -17.47 6.44 -7.96
N VAL A 6 -17.23 6.65 -6.66
CA VAL A 6 -16.96 5.58 -5.70
C VAL A 6 -17.77 5.77 -4.42
N GLU A 7 -18.42 4.69 -3.99
CA GLU A 7 -19.17 4.66 -2.73
C GLU A 7 -18.60 3.63 -1.76
N LEU A 8 -18.29 4.07 -0.53
CA LEU A 8 -17.79 3.18 0.52
C LEU A 8 -18.95 2.46 1.20
N LYS A 9 -19.11 1.16 0.92
CA LYS A 9 -20.24 0.37 1.44
C LYS A 9 -19.98 -0.31 2.78
N LEU A 10 -18.76 -0.84 2.96
CA LEU A 10 -18.39 -1.71 4.08
C LEU A 10 -16.95 -1.47 4.49
N VAL A 11 -16.69 -1.43 5.80
CA VAL A 11 -15.35 -1.49 6.38
C VAL A 11 -15.27 -2.68 7.33
N ASN A 12 -14.30 -3.56 7.10
CA ASN A 12 -13.99 -4.63 8.05
C ASN A 12 -12.79 -4.23 8.93
N ALA A 13 -12.99 -4.08 10.24
CA ALA A 13 -11.93 -3.73 11.17
C ALA A 13 -12.22 -4.31 12.56
N SER A 14 -11.20 -4.74 13.31
CA SER A 14 -11.38 -5.37 14.63
C SER A 14 -11.68 -4.38 15.79
N TYR A 15 -12.17 -3.18 15.48
CA TYR A 15 -12.43 -2.13 16.46
C TYR A 15 -13.90 -1.71 16.42
N GLU A 16 -14.43 -1.30 17.57
CA GLU A 16 -15.80 -0.76 17.71
C GLU A 16 -16.01 0.52 16.92
N ALA A 17 -17.26 0.79 16.53
CA ALA A 17 -17.65 1.93 15.71
C ALA A 17 -17.18 3.29 16.27
N ASP A 18 -17.31 3.51 17.58
CA ASP A 18 -16.85 4.74 18.25
C ASP A 18 -15.35 4.98 18.08
N TYR A 19 -14.55 3.91 18.17
CA TYR A 19 -13.11 4.02 18.01
C TYR A 19 -12.73 4.32 16.55
N LEU A 20 -13.39 3.66 15.59
CA LEU A 20 -13.20 3.93 14.17
C LEU A 20 -13.60 5.36 13.80
N ALA A 21 -14.73 5.85 14.34
CA ALA A 21 -15.18 7.23 14.16
C ALA A 21 -14.16 8.23 14.73
N TYR A 22 -13.59 7.95 15.91
CA TYR A 22 -12.51 8.75 16.49
C TYR A 22 -11.27 8.78 15.59
N MET A 23 -10.79 7.61 15.14
CA MET A 23 -9.63 7.49 14.27
C MET A 23 -9.83 8.18 12.91
N MET A 24 -11.05 8.15 12.37
CA MET A 24 -11.39 8.87 11.13
C MET A 24 -11.45 10.39 11.34
N LYS A 25 -11.93 10.85 12.51
CA LYS A 25 -12.09 12.28 12.82
C LYS A 25 -10.76 12.99 13.08
N TYR A 26 -9.79 12.28 13.65
CA TYR A 26 -8.53 12.87 14.10
C TYR A 26 -7.32 12.13 13.52
N ASP A 27 -6.64 12.77 12.57
CA ASP A 27 -5.36 12.29 12.03
C ASP A 27 -4.22 13.24 12.44
N SER A 28 -3.11 12.67 12.94
CA SER A 28 -1.98 13.46 13.42
C SER A 28 -1.15 14.13 12.31
N ILE A 29 -1.26 13.62 11.07
CA ILE A 29 -0.51 14.08 9.90
C ILE A 29 -1.41 14.92 8.98
N HIS A 30 -2.64 14.46 8.76
CA HIS A 30 -3.57 15.07 7.82
C HIS A 30 -4.59 16.01 8.49
N GLY A 31 -4.56 16.10 9.82
CA GLY A 31 -5.43 16.99 10.59
C GLY A 31 -6.80 16.38 10.88
N ARG A 32 -7.77 17.25 11.16
CA ARG A 32 -9.15 16.81 11.42
C ARG A 32 -9.87 16.58 10.11
N TYR A 33 -10.74 15.57 10.06
CA TYR A 33 -11.67 15.42 8.95
C TYR A 33 -12.54 16.68 8.84
N ASP A 34 -12.67 17.21 7.64
CA ASP A 34 -13.36 18.48 7.37
C ASP A 34 -14.88 18.33 7.19
N GLY A 35 -15.39 17.09 7.28
CA GLY A 35 -16.80 16.74 7.24
C GLY A 35 -17.35 16.19 8.56
N THR A 36 -18.46 15.47 8.49
CA THR A 36 -19.09 14.85 9.68
C THR A 36 -18.77 13.37 9.77
N VAL A 37 -18.51 12.90 11.00
CA VAL A 37 -18.32 11.48 11.32
C VAL A 37 -19.07 11.19 12.60
N GLU A 38 -20.11 10.37 12.46
CA GLU A 38 -21.03 9.95 13.51
C GLU A 38 -21.14 8.42 13.53
N VAL A 39 -21.72 7.89 14.59
CA VAL A 39 -21.96 6.45 14.78
C VAL A 39 -23.46 6.22 14.88
N ASP A 40 -23.97 5.25 14.13
CA ASP A 40 -25.36 4.80 14.16
C ASP A 40 -25.41 3.28 14.35
N GLY A 41 -25.46 2.87 15.62
CA GLY A 41 -25.33 1.46 16.01
C GLY A 41 -23.96 0.91 15.59
N ASP A 42 -23.95 -0.18 14.83
CA ASP A 42 -22.74 -0.80 14.30
C ASP A 42 -22.41 -0.31 12.87
N SER A 43 -22.44 1.00 12.68
CA SER A 43 -22.19 1.65 11.39
C SER A 43 -21.62 3.04 11.59
N LEU A 44 -20.83 3.49 10.62
CA LEU A 44 -20.38 4.87 10.55
C LEU A 44 -21.34 5.68 9.67
N VAL A 45 -21.62 6.92 10.05
CA VAL A 45 -22.29 7.89 9.19
C VAL A 45 -21.28 8.98 8.86
N ILE A 46 -20.79 8.98 7.63
CA ILE A 46 -19.76 9.91 7.16
C ILE A 46 -20.42 10.84 6.14
N ASP A 47 -20.42 12.15 6.40
CA ASP A 47 -21.09 13.15 5.55
C ASP A 47 -22.54 12.75 5.18
N GLY A 48 -23.27 12.20 6.15
CA GLY A 48 -24.65 11.73 5.98
C GLY A 48 -24.82 10.38 5.27
N HIS A 49 -23.74 9.73 4.79
CA HIS A 49 -23.86 8.40 4.18
C HIS A 49 -23.50 7.32 5.19
N LYS A 50 -24.34 6.28 5.25
CA LYS A 50 -24.18 5.16 6.16
C LYS A 50 -23.26 4.11 5.56
N VAL A 51 -22.19 3.78 6.29
CA VAL A 51 -21.18 2.78 5.97
C VAL A 51 -21.28 1.65 6.98
N ALA A 52 -21.53 0.43 6.51
CA ALA A 52 -21.63 -0.73 7.38
C ALA A 52 -20.26 -1.13 7.93
N LEU A 53 -20.24 -1.70 9.14
CA LEU A 53 -19.06 -2.29 9.73
C LEU A 53 -19.17 -3.82 9.79
N SER A 54 -18.00 -4.47 9.81
CA SER A 54 -17.84 -5.86 10.22
C SER A 54 -16.52 -6.03 10.97
N HIS A 55 -16.41 -7.08 11.77
CA HIS A 55 -15.30 -7.22 12.73
C HIS A 55 -14.57 -8.58 12.66
N THR A 56 -14.83 -9.38 11.62
CA THR A 56 -14.27 -10.73 11.51
C THR A 56 -12.81 -10.71 11.02
N ARG A 57 -12.06 -11.72 11.48
CA ARG A 57 -10.69 -12.00 11.01
C ARG A 57 -10.67 -13.03 9.88
N ASP A 58 -11.77 -13.75 9.67
CA ASP A 58 -11.93 -14.68 8.55
C ASP A 58 -12.49 -13.92 7.34
N PRO A 59 -11.73 -13.79 6.24
CA PRO A 59 -12.22 -13.08 5.06
C PRO A 59 -13.45 -13.72 4.41
N ALA A 60 -13.72 -15.00 4.65
CA ALA A 60 -14.88 -15.69 4.11
C ALA A 60 -16.19 -15.25 4.80
N GLU A 61 -16.10 -14.72 6.02
CA GLU A 61 -17.24 -14.25 6.81
C GLU A 61 -17.57 -12.77 6.59
N ILE A 62 -16.71 -12.04 5.87
CA ILE A 62 -16.93 -10.60 5.62
C ILE A 62 -18.13 -10.45 4.68
N PRO A 63 -19.20 -9.71 5.05
CA PRO A 63 -20.46 -9.72 4.32
C PRO A 63 -20.45 -8.84 3.04
N PHE A 64 -19.50 -9.03 2.13
CA PHE A 64 -19.36 -8.20 0.91
C PHE A 64 -20.62 -8.26 0.03
N ALA A 65 -21.17 -9.46 -0.22
CA ALA A 65 -22.38 -9.64 -1.02
C ALA A 65 -23.59 -8.90 -0.43
N LYS A 66 -23.73 -8.91 0.90
CA LYS A 66 -24.86 -8.28 1.60
C LYS A 66 -24.90 -6.77 1.38
N TYR A 67 -23.73 -6.13 1.36
CA TYR A 67 -23.61 -4.68 1.26
C TYR A 67 -23.27 -4.18 -0.15
N GLY A 68 -23.18 -5.08 -1.14
CA GLY A 68 -22.84 -4.73 -2.52
C GLY A 68 -21.42 -4.19 -2.68
N ALA A 69 -20.47 -4.66 -1.84
CA ALA A 69 -19.07 -4.25 -1.90
C ALA A 69 -18.32 -5.03 -2.99
N ASP A 70 -18.51 -4.61 -4.24
CA ASP A 70 -17.98 -5.29 -5.44
C ASP A 70 -16.45 -5.19 -5.56
N TYR A 71 -15.87 -4.05 -5.18
CA TYR A 71 -14.44 -3.78 -5.23
C TYR A 71 -13.90 -3.64 -3.82
N VAL A 72 -12.93 -4.48 -3.47
CA VAL A 72 -12.33 -4.49 -2.13
C VAL A 72 -10.93 -3.89 -2.17
N CYS A 73 -10.70 -2.86 -1.36
CA CYS A 73 -9.36 -2.38 -1.06
C CYS A 73 -8.76 -3.26 0.06
N GLU A 74 -7.83 -4.13 -0.29
CA GLU A 74 -7.12 -4.98 0.66
C GLU A 74 -5.95 -4.20 1.26
N SER A 75 -6.18 -3.69 2.48
CA SER A 75 -5.27 -2.81 3.21
C SER A 75 -4.79 -3.36 4.55
N THR A 76 -4.95 -4.66 4.78
CA THR A 76 -4.42 -5.34 5.98
C THR A 76 -2.93 -5.69 5.84
N GLY A 77 -2.44 -5.84 4.61
CA GLY A 77 -1.08 -6.31 4.30
C GLY A 77 -0.89 -7.83 4.46
N VAL A 78 -1.96 -8.58 4.73
CA VAL A 78 -1.92 -10.02 4.98
C VAL A 78 -2.30 -10.83 3.73
N PHE A 79 -3.36 -10.42 3.02
CA PHE A 79 -3.95 -11.15 1.89
C PHE A 79 -3.46 -10.62 0.55
N LEU A 80 -2.14 -10.72 0.32
CA LEU A 80 -1.48 -10.15 -0.86
C LEU A 80 -1.19 -11.18 -1.97
N THR A 81 -2.03 -12.21 -2.11
CA THR A 81 -1.93 -13.20 -3.19
C THR A 81 -3.33 -13.56 -3.71
N THR A 82 -3.41 -13.96 -4.97
CA THR A 82 -4.64 -14.43 -5.62
C THR A 82 -5.26 -15.61 -4.87
N GLU A 83 -4.43 -16.52 -4.33
CA GLU A 83 -4.89 -17.63 -3.50
C GLU A 83 -5.56 -17.16 -2.21
N LYS A 84 -4.94 -16.20 -1.51
CA LYS A 84 -5.43 -15.70 -0.22
C LYS A 84 -6.72 -14.90 -0.34
N ILE A 85 -6.97 -14.28 -1.48
CA ILE A 85 -8.19 -13.50 -1.70
C ILE A 85 -9.37 -14.32 -2.20
N GLN A 86 -9.21 -15.62 -2.44
CA GLN A 86 -10.33 -16.49 -2.82
C GLN A 86 -11.48 -16.47 -1.79
N ALA A 87 -11.16 -16.33 -0.51
CA ALA A 87 -12.16 -16.17 0.54
C ALA A 87 -12.99 -14.88 0.38
N HIS A 88 -12.37 -13.77 -0.03
CA HIS A 88 -13.06 -12.51 -0.31
C HIS A 88 -14.02 -12.65 -1.50
N LEU A 89 -13.56 -13.33 -2.56
CA LEU A 89 -14.37 -13.57 -3.76
C LEU A 89 -15.59 -14.45 -3.44
N LYS A 90 -15.40 -15.51 -2.64
CA LYS A 90 -16.50 -16.37 -2.16
C LYS A 90 -17.50 -15.61 -1.31
N ALA A 91 -17.03 -14.62 -0.55
CA ALA A 91 -17.85 -13.77 0.30
C ALA A 91 -18.62 -12.66 -0.46
N GLY A 92 -18.39 -12.53 -1.78
CA GLY A 92 -19.18 -11.69 -2.68
C GLY A 92 -18.42 -10.55 -3.35
N ALA A 93 -17.13 -10.37 -3.05
CA ALA A 93 -16.31 -9.40 -3.78
C ALA A 93 -16.12 -9.84 -5.24
N LYS A 94 -16.17 -8.90 -6.19
CA LYS A 94 -15.90 -9.18 -7.61
C LYS A 94 -14.43 -8.97 -7.96
N LYS A 95 -13.80 -7.97 -7.34
CA LYS A 95 -12.42 -7.54 -7.61
C LYS A 95 -11.73 -7.15 -6.30
N VAL A 96 -10.44 -7.45 -6.21
CA VAL A 96 -9.63 -7.08 -5.05
C VAL A 96 -8.41 -6.26 -5.49
N VAL A 97 -8.21 -5.13 -4.85
CA VAL A 97 -7.11 -4.21 -5.10
C VAL A 97 -6.16 -4.24 -3.90
N PHE A 98 -4.95 -4.72 -4.09
CA PHE A 98 -3.95 -4.71 -3.03
C PHE A 98 -3.36 -3.31 -2.89
N SER A 99 -3.41 -2.76 -1.67
CA SER A 99 -2.75 -1.48 -1.35
C SER A 99 -1.23 -1.60 -1.12
N ALA A 100 -0.66 -2.77 -1.40
CA ALA A 100 0.76 -3.09 -1.25
C ALA A 100 1.21 -4.01 -2.39
N PRO A 101 2.53 -4.17 -2.61
CA PRO A 101 3.03 -5.10 -3.61
C PRO A 101 2.51 -6.51 -3.38
N ALA A 102 2.04 -7.13 -4.46
CA ALA A 102 1.66 -8.54 -4.47
C ALA A 102 2.82 -9.44 -4.02
N LYS A 103 2.48 -10.59 -3.44
CA LYS A 103 3.43 -11.64 -3.04
C LYS A 103 3.45 -12.82 -4.02
N ASP A 104 2.74 -12.68 -5.13
CA ASP A 104 2.67 -13.59 -6.27
C ASP A 104 2.72 -12.77 -7.58
N GLU A 105 2.39 -13.40 -8.70
CA GLU A 105 2.41 -12.78 -10.03
C GLU A 105 1.17 -11.92 -10.32
N SER A 106 0.42 -11.47 -9.30
CA SER A 106 -0.73 -10.58 -9.51
C SER A 106 -0.27 -9.29 -10.18
N HIS A 107 -1.02 -8.87 -11.21
CA HIS A 107 -0.64 -7.74 -12.05
C HIS A 107 -0.51 -6.44 -11.24
N THR A 108 0.59 -5.72 -11.43
CA THR A 108 0.84 -4.47 -10.70
C THR A 108 0.57 -3.26 -11.60
N ILE A 109 -0.25 -2.34 -11.10
CA ILE A 109 -0.67 -1.13 -11.80
C ILE A 109 -0.17 0.10 -11.04
N VAL A 110 0.41 1.03 -11.78
CA VAL A 110 0.77 2.37 -11.35
C VAL A 110 0.07 3.35 -12.28
N MET A 111 -0.83 4.15 -11.70
CA MET A 111 -1.62 5.13 -12.45
C MET A 111 -0.71 6.19 -13.08
N GLY A 112 -1.00 6.53 -14.34
CA GLY A 112 -0.18 7.42 -15.17
C GLY A 112 1.04 6.76 -15.81
N VAL A 113 1.26 5.46 -15.59
CA VAL A 113 2.43 4.73 -16.10
C VAL A 113 2.01 3.54 -16.98
N ASN A 114 1.15 2.66 -16.47
CA ASN A 114 0.77 1.41 -17.14
C ASN A 114 -0.70 1.00 -16.94
N GLN A 115 -1.58 1.90 -16.52
CA GLN A 115 -2.98 1.61 -16.21
C GLN A 115 -3.77 0.98 -17.37
N GLU A 116 -3.36 1.25 -18.60
CA GLU A 116 -3.92 0.66 -19.83
C GLU A 116 -3.68 -0.86 -19.94
N THR A 117 -2.74 -1.41 -19.16
CA THR A 117 -2.48 -2.84 -19.10
C THR A 117 -3.51 -3.61 -18.25
N TYR A 118 -4.37 -2.89 -17.52
CA TYR A 118 -5.49 -3.49 -16.80
C TYR A 118 -6.41 -4.24 -17.76
N LYS A 119 -6.85 -5.42 -17.35
CA LYS A 119 -7.87 -6.18 -18.08
C LYS A 119 -9.06 -6.50 -17.18
N PRO A 120 -10.31 -6.32 -17.65
CA PRO A 120 -11.51 -6.54 -16.85
C PRO A 120 -11.65 -7.95 -16.27
N GLU A 121 -10.97 -8.96 -16.82
CA GLU A 121 -10.94 -10.33 -16.29
C GLU A 121 -10.07 -10.48 -15.03
N MET A 122 -9.11 -9.58 -14.79
CA MET A 122 -8.19 -9.68 -13.65
C MET A 122 -8.95 -9.60 -12.33
N GLN A 123 -8.94 -10.66 -11.54
CA GLN A 123 -9.66 -10.72 -10.25
C GLN A 123 -8.97 -9.90 -9.16
N ALA A 124 -7.63 -9.82 -9.24
CA ALA A 124 -6.82 -9.04 -8.32
C ALA A 124 -5.78 -8.21 -9.06
N VAL A 125 -5.52 -7.01 -8.55
CA VAL A 125 -4.43 -6.15 -9.00
C VAL A 125 -3.72 -5.52 -7.80
N SER A 126 -2.43 -5.25 -7.94
CA SER A 126 -1.62 -4.56 -6.93
C SER A 126 -1.43 -3.10 -7.32
N CYS A 127 -1.73 -2.17 -6.43
CA CYS A 127 -1.40 -0.74 -6.58
C CYS A 127 0.07 -0.43 -6.25
N ALA A 128 0.94 -1.44 -6.33
CA ALA A 128 2.36 -1.36 -6.01
C ALA A 128 2.62 -0.84 -4.59
N SER A 129 3.74 -0.14 -4.40
CA SER A 129 4.07 0.55 -3.15
C SER A 129 4.07 2.07 -3.35
N CYS A 130 3.99 2.84 -2.27
CA CYS A 130 4.18 4.29 -2.28
C CYS A 130 5.50 4.72 -2.96
N THR A 131 6.60 4.01 -2.71
CA THR A 131 7.89 4.27 -3.37
C THR A 131 7.82 3.99 -4.87
N THR A 132 7.13 2.92 -5.29
CA THR A 132 6.96 2.62 -6.73
C THR A 132 6.14 3.72 -7.40
N ASN A 133 5.03 4.13 -6.81
CA ASN A 133 4.19 5.22 -7.34
C ASN A 133 4.94 6.55 -7.42
N GLY A 134 5.78 6.87 -6.42
CA GLY A 134 6.59 8.10 -6.45
C GLY A 134 7.75 8.07 -7.47
N LEU A 135 8.22 6.89 -7.86
CA LEU A 135 9.40 6.75 -8.73
C LEU A 135 9.04 6.45 -10.19
N ALA A 136 7.98 5.68 -10.43
CA ALA A 136 7.66 5.15 -11.76
C ALA A 136 7.40 6.22 -12.82
N PRO A 137 6.66 7.31 -12.55
CA PRO A 137 6.42 8.34 -13.57
C PRO A 137 7.71 9.01 -14.04
N MET A 138 8.62 9.30 -13.10
CA MET A 138 9.92 9.88 -13.42
C MET A 138 10.79 8.91 -14.23
N VAL A 139 10.83 7.63 -13.82
CA VAL A 139 11.58 6.60 -14.55
C VAL A 139 11.05 6.45 -15.97
N LYS A 140 9.73 6.39 -16.14
CA LYS A 140 9.08 6.31 -17.46
C LYS A 140 9.47 7.50 -18.34
N ALA A 141 9.30 8.72 -17.84
CA ALA A 141 9.61 9.92 -18.62
C ALA A 141 11.08 9.99 -19.08
N ILE A 142 12.02 9.64 -18.20
CA ILE A 142 13.45 9.63 -18.53
C ILE A 142 13.78 8.50 -19.51
N ASN A 143 13.19 7.31 -19.32
CA ASN A 143 13.44 6.17 -20.18
C ASN A 143 12.90 6.39 -21.60
N ASP A 144 11.67 6.89 -21.73
CA ASP A 144 11.04 7.15 -23.01
C ASP A 144 11.82 8.19 -23.82
N ALA A 145 12.40 9.20 -23.16
CA ALA A 145 13.16 10.26 -23.80
C ALA A 145 14.62 9.91 -24.11
N PHE A 146 15.30 9.15 -23.23
CA PHE A 146 16.75 9.02 -23.27
C PHE A 146 17.27 7.57 -23.22
N GLY A 147 16.44 6.61 -22.80
CA GLY A 147 16.82 5.22 -22.55
C GLY A 147 17.72 5.07 -21.31
N ILE A 148 17.23 4.36 -20.28
CA ILE A 148 17.99 4.11 -19.05
C ILE A 148 18.79 2.81 -19.19
N LYS A 149 20.12 2.90 -19.17
CA LYS A 149 21.00 1.71 -19.19
C LYS A 149 21.15 1.05 -17.81
N ARG A 150 21.28 1.85 -16.76
CA ARG A 150 21.48 1.41 -15.36
C ARG A 150 20.93 2.47 -14.41
N GLY A 151 20.42 2.03 -13.25
CA GLY A 151 19.90 2.93 -12.23
C GLY A 151 20.08 2.38 -10.83
N LEU A 152 20.39 3.27 -9.89
CA LEU A 152 20.39 3.00 -8.46
C LEU A 152 19.43 3.98 -7.80
N MET A 153 18.61 3.49 -6.88
CA MET A 153 17.67 4.32 -6.13
C MET A 153 17.91 4.13 -4.63
N THR A 154 17.93 5.26 -3.93
CA THR A 154 17.81 5.33 -2.47
C THR A 154 16.56 6.14 -2.14
N THR A 155 15.72 5.64 -1.24
CA THR A 155 14.55 6.36 -0.76
C THR A 155 14.71 6.63 0.73
N ILE A 156 14.57 7.90 1.10
CA ILE A 156 14.42 8.32 2.50
C ILE A 156 12.92 8.35 2.76
N HIS A 157 12.45 7.45 3.61
CA HIS A 157 11.04 7.13 3.78
C HIS A 157 10.59 7.45 5.21
N ALA A 158 9.40 8.03 5.35
CA ALA A 158 8.79 8.28 6.65
C ALA A 158 8.57 6.98 7.45
N MET A 159 8.38 7.11 8.76
CA MET A 159 8.02 6.00 9.63
C MET A 159 6.67 5.39 9.20
N THR A 160 6.51 4.08 9.41
CA THR A 160 5.27 3.36 9.10
C THR A 160 4.87 2.47 10.28
N ALA A 161 3.61 2.06 10.36
CA ALA A 161 3.08 1.19 11.42
C ALA A 161 3.80 -0.16 11.57
N SER A 162 4.59 -0.60 10.58
CA SER A 162 5.40 -1.82 10.70
C SER A 162 6.65 -1.65 11.57
N GLN A 163 6.96 -0.44 12.04
CA GLN A 163 8.13 -0.14 12.86
C GLN A 163 7.67 0.14 14.29
N PRO A 164 8.40 -0.36 15.30
CA PRO A 164 7.99 -0.23 16.68
C PRO A 164 8.34 1.15 17.24
N THR A 165 7.53 1.62 18.20
CA THR A 165 7.77 2.87 18.93
C THR A 165 9.00 2.76 19.85
N VAL A 166 9.27 1.56 20.37
CA VAL A 166 10.42 1.22 21.23
C VAL A 166 11.17 0.03 20.63
N ASP A 167 12.38 -0.26 21.12
CA ASP A 167 13.12 -1.45 20.67
C ASP A 167 12.32 -2.73 20.96
N GLY A 168 12.19 -3.61 19.97
CA GLY A 168 11.35 -4.79 20.04
C GLY A 168 11.62 -5.83 18.94
N ALA A 169 10.84 -6.90 18.94
CA ALA A 169 11.02 -8.00 17.98
C ALA A 169 10.59 -7.58 16.56
N SER A 170 11.44 -7.90 15.58
CA SER A 170 11.14 -7.70 14.16
C SER A 170 10.82 -9.01 13.46
N LYS A 171 9.83 -8.97 12.58
CA LYS A 171 9.39 -10.14 11.79
C LYS A 171 10.26 -10.43 10.56
N LYS A 172 11.18 -9.53 10.20
CA LYS A 172 11.94 -9.64 8.93
C LYS A 172 13.44 -9.37 9.07
N ASP A 173 13.81 -8.28 9.74
CA ASP A 173 15.21 -7.84 9.88
C ASP A 173 15.40 -7.17 11.26
N TRP A 174 16.47 -7.49 11.97
CA TRP A 174 16.78 -6.99 13.31
C TRP A 174 16.79 -5.46 13.38
N ARG A 175 17.26 -4.79 12.32
CA ARG A 175 17.25 -3.31 12.24
C ARG A 175 15.83 -2.74 12.31
N GLY A 176 14.85 -3.46 11.75
CA GLY A 176 13.44 -3.09 11.82
C GLY A 176 12.83 -3.18 13.22
N GLY A 177 13.55 -3.78 14.18
CA GLY A 177 13.13 -3.85 15.57
C GLY A 177 13.53 -2.64 16.41
N ARG A 178 14.30 -1.70 15.85
CA ARG A 178 14.74 -0.51 16.58
C ARG A 178 13.64 0.56 16.64
N ALA A 179 13.63 1.33 17.72
CA ALA A 179 12.70 2.45 17.95
C ALA A 179 12.71 3.43 16.77
N ALA A 180 11.58 3.57 16.09
CA ALA A 180 11.51 4.24 14.78
C ALA A 180 11.87 5.73 14.83
N SER A 181 11.43 6.43 15.88
CA SER A 181 11.60 7.89 16.01
C SER A 181 13.03 8.31 16.33
N GLY A 182 13.81 7.41 16.94
CA GLY A 182 15.18 7.68 17.40
C GLY A 182 16.29 7.16 16.47
N ASN A 183 15.95 6.53 15.34
CA ASN A 183 16.94 5.84 14.51
C ASN A 183 16.80 6.16 13.02
N ILE A 184 17.96 6.08 12.34
CA ILE A 184 18.05 5.91 10.89
C ILE A 184 18.12 4.41 10.62
N ILE A 185 17.08 3.85 10.00
CA ILE A 185 16.90 2.40 9.83
C ILE A 185 17.06 2.01 8.36
N PRO A 186 18.19 1.38 7.97
CA PRO A 186 18.34 0.76 6.67
C PRO A 186 17.35 -0.41 6.52
N SER A 187 16.70 -0.51 5.37
CA SER A 187 15.75 -1.56 5.04
C SER A 187 15.77 -1.89 3.55
N SER A 188 15.33 -3.10 3.21
CA SER A 188 15.09 -3.51 1.82
C SER A 188 13.77 -2.95 1.31
N THR A 189 13.71 -2.65 0.00
CA THR A 189 12.51 -2.21 -0.69
C THR A 189 12.32 -3.01 -1.99
N GLY A 190 11.09 -3.45 -2.25
CA GLY A 190 10.73 -4.12 -3.50
C GLY A 190 10.40 -3.16 -4.64
N ALA A 191 10.46 -1.85 -4.40
CA ALA A 191 9.93 -0.84 -5.32
C ALA A 191 10.57 -0.90 -6.72
N ALA A 192 11.88 -1.13 -6.78
CA ALA A 192 12.61 -1.26 -8.04
C ALA A 192 12.27 -2.55 -8.82
N LYS A 193 11.90 -3.64 -8.13
CA LYS A 193 11.37 -4.84 -8.80
C LYS A 193 9.97 -4.57 -9.38
N GLY A 194 9.13 -3.87 -8.62
CA GLY A 194 7.77 -3.50 -9.05
C GLY A 194 7.73 -2.55 -10.25
N LEU A 195 8.73 -1.67 -10.40
CA LEU A 195 8.86 -0.80 -11.59
C LEU A 195 8.93 -1.59 -12.90
N CYS A 196 9.50 -2.78 -12.86
CA CYS A 196 9.87 -3.52 -14.05
C CYS A 196 8.85 -4.58 -14.42
N GLN A 197 7.98 -4.93 -13.47
CA GLN A 197 6.73 -5.63 -13.73
C GLN A 197 5.67 -4.68 -14.30
N GLY A 198 5.71 -3.39 -13.95
CA GLY A 198 4.74 -2.39 -14.41
C GLY A 198 4.84 -2.02 -15.89
N ASP A 199 6.01 -2.04 -16.51
CA ASP A 199 6.17 -1.55 -17.90
C ASP A 199 6.74 -2.65 -18.81
N PRO A 200 5.95 -3.20 -19.75
CA PRO A 200 6.41 -4.20 -20.73
C PRO A 200 7.57 -3.73 -21.61
N SER A 201 7.70 -2.43 -21.90
CA SER A 201 8.81 -1.88 -22.69
C SER A 201 10.16 -1.94 -21.95
N ASN A 202 10.11 -2.10 -20.63
CA ASN A 202 11.26 -2.32 -19.75
C ASN A 202 11.56 -3.82 -19.51
N GLN A 203 10.70 -4.73 -19.99
CA GLN A 203 10.96 -6.17 -19.98
C GLN A 203 11.97 -6.53 -21.08
N GLY A 204 13.26 -6.43 -20.75
CA GLY A 204 14.36 -6.87 -21.62
C GLY A 204 15.51 -5.87 -21.76
N GLN A 205 15.33 -4.60 -21.42
CA GLN A 205 16.40 -3.59 -21.52
C GLN A 205 17.40 -3.62 -20.36
N ALA A 206 17.07 -4.33 -19.28
CA ALA A 206 18.00 -5.13 -18.49
C ALA A 206 17.17 -6.00 -17.55
N HIS A 207 17.75 -7.12 -17.13
CA HIS A 207 17.25 -8.04 -16.13
C HIS A 207 16.81 -7.39 -14.80
N TRP A 208 15.65 -6.75 -14.71
CA TRP A 208 15.17 -6.26 -13.42
C TRP A 208 14.61 -7.36 -12.50
N ASN A 209 14.44 -8.57 -13.02
CA ASN A 209 14.29 -9.82 -12.24
C ASN A 209 15.64 -10.52 -11.94
N GLY A 210 16.78 -9.87 -12.18
CA GLY A 210 18.09 -10.48 -11.94
C GLY A 210 19.23 -9.59 -12.38
N LEU A 211 19.40 -8.43 -11.73
CA LEU A 211 20.67 -7.70 -11.80
C LEU A 211 21.54 -8.21 -10.65
N PRO A 212 22.68 -8.86 -10.91
CA PRO A 212 23.79 -8.81 -9.97
C PRO A 212 24.22 -7.34 -9.89
N GLY A 213 23.82 -6.63 -8.84
CA GLY A 213 24.33 -5.28 -8.53
C GLY A 213 23.34 -4.11 -8.55
N ALA A 214 22.03 -4.32 -8.71
CA ALA A 214 21.06 -3.27 -8.37
C ALA A 214 20.91 -3.20 -6.84
N TYR A 215 21.67 -2.30 -6.21
CA TYR A 215 21.58 -2.08 -4.77
C TYR A 215 20.43 -1.11 -4.47
N HIS A 216 19.54 -1.52 -3.57
CA HIS A 216 18.41 -0.71 -3.13
C HIS A 216 18.52 -0.51 -1.64
N ARG A 217 18.60 0.76 -1.22
CA ARG A 217 18.57 1.13 0.19
C ARG A 217 17.35 1.99 0.44
N ARG A 218 16.49 1.53 1.35
CA ARG A 218 15.50 2.38 1.99
C ARG A 218 16.06 2.78 3.33
N VAL A 219 16.06 4.06 3.62
CA VAL A 219 16.42 4.60 4.92
C VAL A 219 15.15 5.17 5.55
N ARG A 220 14.87 4.85 6.81
CA ARG A 220 13.71 5.36 7.53
C ARG A 220 14.11 6.09 8.79
N GLY A 221 13.45 7.19 9.15
CA GLY A 221 13.73 7.91 10.40
C GLY A 221 12.79 9.08 10.65
N GLY A 222 12.91 9.68 11.84
CA GLY A 222 12.16 10.87 12.26
C GLY A 222 12.55 12.16 11.52
N SER A 223 11.78 13.23 11.74
CA SER A 223 11.81 14.51 11.01
C SER A 223 13.11 15.35 11.11
N HIS A 224 14.15 14.87 11.79
CA HIS A 224 15.43 15.58 11.95
C HIS A 224 16.45 15.29 10.84
N LEU A 225 16.07 14.59 9.78
CA LEU A 225 16.98 14.15 8.71
C LEU A 225 17.48 15.32 7.84
N ARG A 226 18.79 15.58 7.87
CA ARG A 226 19.52 16.31 6.80
C ARG A 226 20.07 15.30 5.80
N ALA A 227 19.93 15.58 4.50
CA ALA A 227 20.28 14.66 3.40
C ALA A 227 21.76 14.18 3.37
N GLY A 228 22.66 14.82 4.11
CA GLY A 228 24.10 14.53 4.09
C GLY A 228 24.59 13.39 5.00
N GLU A 229 23.78 12.93 5.97
CA GLU A 229 24.25 11.99 6.99
C GLU A 229 24.01 10.50 6.63
N ALA A 230 23.20 10.24 5.61
CA ALA A 230 22.80 8.87 5.23
C ALA A 230 23.91 8.05 4.53
N ASN A 231 24.98 8.70 4.04
CA ASN A 231 26.04 8.05 3.26
C ASN A 231 27.19 7.48 4.11
N ASN A 232 27.25 7.77 5.42
CA ASN A 232 28.38 7.42 6.29
C ASN A 232 28.02 6.47 7.45
N LEU A 233 26.87 5.80 7.40
CA LEU A 233 26.51 4.80 8.42
C LEU A 233 27.06 3.41 8.02
N PRO A 234 27.80 2.72 8.91
CA PRO A 234 28.39 1.40 8.64
C PRO A 234 27.34 0.30 8.38
#